data_AF-B0C6E0-F1
#
_entry.id   AF-B0C6E0-F1
#
_cell.length_a   1.000
_cell.length_b   1.000
_cell.length_c   1.000
_cell.angle_alpha   90.00
_cell.angle_beta   90.00
_cell.angle_gamma   90.00
#
_symmetry.space_group_name_H-M   'P 1'
#
loop_
_entity.id
_entity.type
_entity.pdbx_description
1 polymer ?
#
loop_
_entity_poly.entity_id
_entity_poly.type
_entity_poly.pdbx_seq_one_letter_code
_entity_poly.pdbx_strand_id
1 'polypeptide(L)'
;MVPFGEDSTKRTTNVIFQMIMAWLRNRYWICVIASSLLIGCSGSETAKQSPQPSVNSPAPKSTPQAPQTSPKVSPKATTAAKPASQPKPAAPKPVSAPAKVKLSPAPKVELSKSEKQLVSKVQKEVQKNGSVAKQDTGHTYLGNVLRSQQAEKLVTGRFTTNLQKLESDSPKDSGEFQLQVLEANENKAIVAAIAKQNGIFSYTGAVYAQDASIPVSAICKSNEPTQTPPGTPKLTGSTIVCAQGSTVVE
;
A
#
# COMPACT_ATOMS: atom_id res chain seq x y z
N MET A 1 -34.71 24.40 -33.98
CA MET A 1 -33.37 23.89 -34.34
C MET A 1 -32.75 23.31 -33.09
N VAL A 2 -32.70 21.98 -32.99
CA VAL A 2 -32.12 21.23 -31.87
C VAL A 2 -30.82 20.61 -32.36
N PRO A 3 -29.66 20.83 -31.72
CA PRO A 3 -28.45 20.09 -32.06
C PRO A 3 -28.40 18.76 -31.29
N PHE A 4 -28.36 17.66 -32.04
CA PHE A 4 -27.67 16.40 -31.71
C PHE A 4 -26.16 16.70 -31.64
N GLY A 5 -25.31 16.14 -30.77
CA GLY A 5 -25.37 14.87 -30.06
C GLY A 5 -24.09 14.09 -30.39
N GLU A 6 -22.96 14.43 -29.76
CA GLU A 6 -21.65 13.84 -30.08
C GLU A 6 -20.82 13.64 -28.80
N ASP A 7 -21.18 12.65 -27.97
CA ASP A 7 -20.36 12.31 -26.79
C ASP A 7 -20.56 10.84 -26.30
N SER A 8 -20.76 9.89 -27.22
CA SER A 8 -21.03 8.48 -26.88
C SER A 8 -19.84 7.53 -27.09
N THR A 9 -18.76 7.97 -27.75
CA THR A 9 -17.72 7.05 -28.23
C THR A 9 -16.59 6.78 -27.22
N LYS A 10 -16.43 7.63 -26.19
CA LYS A 10 -15.31 7.50 -25.23
C LYS A 10 -15.59 6.57 -24.05
N ARG A 11 -16.85 6.20 -23.81
CA ARG A 11 -17.20 5.37 -22.64
C ARG A 11 -17.08 3.87 -22.91
N THR A 12 -17.08 3.45 -24.18
CA THR A 12 -17.06 2.02 -24.57
C THR A 12 -15.66 1.42 -24.61
N THR A 13 -14.62 2.21 -24.90
CA THR A 13 -13.23 1.70 -24.97
C THR A 13 -12.66 1.30 -23.61
N ASN A 14 -13.11 1.93 -22.52
CA ASN A 14 -12.59 1.64 -21.18
C ASN A 14 -13.07 0.26 -20.65
N VAL A 15 -14.27 -0.18 -21.05
CA VAL A 15 -14.83 -1.47 -20.61
C VAL A 15 -14.13 -2.64 -21.32
N ILE A 16 -13.81 -2.48 -22.61
CA ILE A 16 -13.12 -3.52 -23.39
C ILE A 16 -11.70 -3.74 -22.86
N PHE A 17 -11.00 -2.66 -22.46
CA PHE A 17 -9.64 -2.76 -21.91
C PHE A 17 -9.61 -3.49 -20.55
N GLN A 18 -10.60 -3.23 -19.68
CA GLN A 18 -10.76 -3.94 -18.40
C GLN A 18 -11.03 -5.44 -18.60
N MET A 19 -11.87 -5.82 -19.57
CA MET A 19 -12.16 -7.23 -19.85
C MET A 19 -10.95 -7.99 -20.42
N ILE A 20 -10.16 -7.36 -21.31
CA ILE A 20 -8.96 -7.99 -21.89
C ILE A 20 -7.91 -8.25 -20.80
N MET A 21 -7.71 -7.31 -19.88
CA MET A 21 -6.77 -7.47 -18.77
C MET A 21 -7.20 -8.56 -17.76
N ALA A 22 -8.50 -8.69 -17.49
CA ALA A 22 -9.02 -9.77 -16.64
C ALA A 22 -8.84 -11.16 -17.28
N TRP A 23 -8.99 -11.27 -18.60
CA TRP A 23 -8.79 -12.52 -19.33
C TRP A 23 -7.32 -12.96 -19.38
N LEU A 24 -6.38 -12.02 -19.55
CA LEU A 24 -4.94 -12.31 -19.53
C LEU A 24 -4.45 -12.77 -18.15
N ARG A 25 -5.01 -12.23 -17.06
CA ARG A 25 -4.62 -12.61 -15.69
C ARG A 25 -5.03 -14.04 -15.33
N ASN A 26 -6.15 -14.52 -15.89
CA ASN A 26 -6.65 -15.89 -15.64
C ASN A 26 -5.89 -16.96 -16.45
N ARG A 27 -5.31 -16.61 -17.61
CA ARG A 27 -4.56 -17.56 -18.45
C ARG A 27 -3.15 -17.86 -17.94
N TYR A 28 -2.54 -16.96 -17.17
CA TYR A 28 -1.19 -17.17 -16.63
C TYR A 28 -1.13 -18.19 -15.49
N TRP A 29 -2.25 -18.47 -14.83
CA TRP A 29 -2.31 -19.45 -13.73
C TRP A 29 -2.36 -20.91 -14.21
N ILE A 30 -2.79 -21.16 -15.46
CA ILE A 30 -2.97 -22.52 -15.97
C ILE A 30 -1.64 -23.13 -16.47
N CYS A 31 -0.64 -22.32 -16.82
CA CYS A 31 0.65 -22.83 -17.34
C CYS A 31 1.65 -23.26 -16.25
N VAL A 32 1.43 -22.96 -14.97
CA VAL A 32 2.42 -23.26 -13.91
C VAL A 32 2.24 -24.67 -13.32
N ILE A 33 1.11 -25.34 -13.55
CA ILE A 33 0.83 -26.66 -12.95
C ILE A 33 1.33 -27.84 -13.82
N ALA A 34 1.81 -27.59 -15.05
CA ALA A 34 2.16 -28.66 -15.98
C ALA A 34 3.66 -29.08 -16.01
N SER A 35 4.54 -28.47 -15.20
CA SER A 35 6.00 -28.69 -15.33
C SER A 35 6.65 -29.55 -14.23
N SER A 36 5.88 -30.21 -13.36
CA SER A 36 6.43 -30.88 -12.16
C SER A 36 6.56 -32.40 -12.21
N LEU A 37 6.43 -33.02 -13.38
CA LEU A 37 6.62 -34.47 -13.54
C LEU A 37 7.61 -34.71 -14.66
N LEU A 38 8.89 -34.82 -14.33
CA LEU A 38 9.94 -35.63 -14.98
C LEU A 38 11.33 -35.13 -14.51
N ILE A 39 11.86 -35.68 -13.41
CA ILE A 39 13.30 -36.00 -13.31
C ILE A 39 13.39 -37.33 -12.55
N GLY A 40 13.74 -38.36 -13.31
CA GLY A 40 13.96 -39.72 -12.85
C GLY A 40 15.37 -39.93 -12.30
N CYS A 41 15.51 -41.08 -11.66
CA CYS A 41 16.69 -41.62 -11.02
C CYS A 41 17.91 -41.74 -11.95
N SER A 42 19.06 -41.29 -11.44
CA SER A 42 20.40 -41.86 -11.66
C SER A 42 21.26 -41.20 -10.59
N GLY A 43 22.05 -41.89 -9.77
CA GLY A 43 22.82 -43.08 -10.01
C GLY A 43 24.09 -42.83 -9.20
N SER A 44 24.38 -43.74 -8.28
CA SER A 44 25.51 -43.77 -7.36
C SER A 44 26.87 -43.46 -7.98
N GLU A 45 27.71 -42.69 -7.29
CA GLU A 45 29.14 -43.01 -7.23
C GLU A 45 29.82 -42.45 -5.96
N THR A 46 30.61 -43.33 -5.36
CA THR A 46 31.36 -43.15 -4.12
C THR A 46 32.78 -42.78 -4.50
N ALA A 47 33.30 -41.63 -4.06
CA ALA A 47 34.74 -41.40 -4.07
C ALA A 47 35.18 -40.60 -2.84
N LYS A 48 35.96 -41.30 -2.01
CA LYS A 48 36.82 -40.75 -0.97
C LYS A 48 37.69 -39.61 -1.52
N GLN A 49 37.78 -38.49 -0.82
CA GLN A 49 39.06 -37.77 -0.77
C GLN A 49 39.26 -37.06 0.58
N SER A 50 40.46 -37.27 1.10
CA SER A 50 40.99 -36.89 2.41
C SER A 50 40.92 -35.41 2.78
N PRO A 51 41.05 -35.10 4.09
CA PRO A 51 41.19 -33.74 4.61
C PRO A 51 42.62 -33.23 4.44
N GLN A 52 42.76 -31.96 4.04
CA GLN A 52 44.00 -31.20 4.22
C GLN A 52 43.74 -29.76 4.67
N PRO A 53 44.73 -29.15 5.36
CA PRO A 53 44.49 -28.13 6.37
C PRO A 53 44.69 -26.70 5.88
N SER A 54 44.03 -25.79 6.61
CA SER A 54 44.47 -24.46 7.05
C SER A 54 45.67 -23.83 6.32
N VAL A 55 45.41 -22.75 5.58
CA VAL A 55 46.42 -21.73 5.28
C VAL A 55 45.82 -20.34 5.46
N ASN A 56 46.31 -19.67 6.49
CA ASN A 56 46.25 -18.23 6.75
C ASN A 56 46.62 -17.40 5.51
N SER A 57 45.93 -16.27 5.27
CA SER A 57 46.50 -15.07 4.63
C SER A 57 45.51 -13.90 4.55
N PRO A 58 45.99 -12.64 4.42
CA PRO A 58 45.86 -11.65 5.49
C PRO A 58 44.94 -10.47 5.17
N ALA A 59 44.70 -9.68 6.21
CA ALA A 59 44.04 -8.39 6.22
C ALA A 59 44.49 -7.43 5.09
N PRO A 60 43.57 -6.72 4.42
CA PRO A 60 43.93 -5.60 3.58
C PRO A 60 44.31 -4.39 4.44
N LYS A 61 45.54 -3.90 4.22
CA LYS A 61 46.05 -2.63 4.72
C LYS A 61 45.14 -1.49 4.28
N SER A 62 44.77 -0.68 5.24
CA SER A 62 44.20 0.65 5.12
C SER A 62 45.18 1.59 4.41
N THR A 63 44.74 2.19 3.30
CA THR A 63 45.40 3.33 2.66
C THR A 63 44.65 4.60 3.07
N PRO A 64 45.31 5.62 3.66
CA PRO A 64 44.71 6.92 3.90
C PRO A 64 44.51 7.65 2.58
N GLN A 65 43.26 7.83 2.17
CA GLN A 65 42.92 8.66 1.02
C GLN A 65 42.96 10.13 1.45
N ALA A 66 43.84 10.90 0.82
CA ALA A 66 44.01 12.34 1.04
C ALA A 66 42.71 13.12 0.71
N PRO A 67 42.53 14.33 1.27
CA PRO A 67 41.34 15.13 1.06
C PRO A 67 41.24 15.57 -0.40
N GLN A 68 40.27 15.05 -1.14
CA GLN A 68 39.90 15.61 -2.43
C GLN A 68 39.15 16.92 -2.19
N THR A 69 39.78 17.99 -2.66
CA THR A 69 39.27 19.35 -2.71
C THR A 69 38.04 19.42 -3.61
N SER A 70 36.94 19.89 -3.04
CA SER A 70 35.69 20.18 -3.74
C SER A 70 35.91 21.21 -4.86
N PRO A 71 35.40 20.99 -6.09
CA PRO A 71 35.23 22.08 -7.04
C PRO A 71 34.10 22.99 -6.55
N LYS A 72 34.49 24.22 -6.18
CA LYS A 72 33.63 25.37 -5.91
C LYS A 72 32.86 25.73 -7.18
N VAL A 73 31.72 25.09 -7.40
CA VAL A 73 30.76 25.49 -8.44
C VAL A 73 29.96 26.67 -7.89
N SER A 74 30.33 27.86 -8.35
CA SER A 74 29.55 29.09 -8.16
C SER A 74 28.12 28.90 -8.71
N PRO A 75 27.06 29.11 -7.92
CA PRO A 75 25.71 29.11 -8.44
C PRO A 75 25.52 30.34 -9.34
N LYS A 76 25.34 30.10 -10.64
CA LYS A 76 24.89 31.10 -11.61
C LYS A 76 23.48 31.52 -11.21
N ALA A 77 23.35 32.78 -10.81
CA ALA A 77 22.08 33.42 -10.51
C ALA A 77 21.13 33.26 -11.72
N THR A 78 20.13 32.40 -11.56
CA THR A 78 19.02 32.29 -12.51
C THR A 78 18.01 33.34 -12.10
N THR A 79 17.87 34.32 -12.97
CA THR A 79 16.95 35.45 -12.87
C THR A 79 15.54 34.92 -12.61
N ALA A 80 14.98 35.27 -11.45
CA ALA A 80 13.64 34.91 -11.05
C ALA A 80 12.63 35.46 -12.08
N ALA A 81 12.05 34.57 -12.88
CA ALA A 81 10.90 34.89 -13.69
C ALA A 81 9.73 35.21 -12.76
N LYS A 82 9.25 36.44 -12.86
CA LYS A 82 8.06 37.00 -12.21
C LYS A 82 6.88 36.02 -12.38
N PRO A 83 6.25 35.54 -11.28
CA PRO A 83 5.06 34.68 -11.39
C PRO A 83 3.95 35.44 -12.12
N ALA A 84 3.53 34.89 -13.26
CA ALA A 84 2.31 35.34 -13.93
C ALA A 84 1.14 35.12 -12.95
N SER A 85 0.44 36.21 -12.67
CA SER A 85 -0.71 36.27 -11.78
C SER A 85 -1.75 35.24 -12.21
N GLN A 86 -1.96 34.20 -11.39
CA GLN A 86 -3.06 33.27 -11.59
C GLN A 86 -4.38 34.05 -11.51
N PRO A 87 -5.32 33.85 -12.46
CA PRO A 87 -6.64 34.46 -12.38
C PRO A 87 -7.36 33.94 -11.15
N LYS A 88 -7.72 34.89 -10.27
CA LYS A 88 -8.57 34.69 -9.09
C LYS A 88 -9.81 33.88 -9.51
N PRO A 89 -10.04 32.68 -8.94
CA PRO A 89 -11.24 31.92 -9.22
C PRO A 89 -12.47 32.76 -8.89
N ALA A 90 -13.33 32.96 -9.88
CA ALA A 90 -14.61 33.63 -9.69
C ALA A 90 -15.39 32.90 -8.60
N ALA A 91 -15.83 33.62 -7.57
CA ALA A 91 -16.63 33.07 -6.49
C ALA A 91 -17.85 32.35 -7.08
N PRO A 92 -18.13 31.10 -6.67
CA PRO A 92 -19.32 30.39 -7.11
C PRO A 92 -20.56 31.20 -6.70
N LYS A 93 -21.42 31.49 -7.67
CA LYS A 93 -22.70 32.17 -7.42
C LYS A 93 -23.49 31.36 -6.38
N PRO A 94 -24.15 32.02 -5.41
CA PRO A 94 -24.95 31.35 -4.41
C PRO A 94 -26.08 30.59 -5.09
N VAL A 95 -26.03 29.25 -5.02
CA VAL A 95 -27.11 28.38 -5.45
C VAL A 95 -28.28 28.67 -4.52
N SER A 96 -29.37 29.18 -5.10
CA SER A 96 -30.59 29.54 -4.41
C SER A 96 -31.07 28.37 -3.55
N ALA A 97 -31.34 28.66 -2.27
CA ALA A 97 -31.83 27.68 -1.31
C ALA A 97 -33.08 26.97 -1.87
N PRO A 98 -33.13 25.62 -1.84
CA PRO A 98 -34.31 24.90 -2.30
C PRO A 98 -35.52 25.29 -1.46
N ALA A 99 -36.61 25.64 -2.15
CA ALA A 99 -37.87 26.01 -1.54
C ALA A 99 -38.31 24.94 -0.53
N LYS A 100 -38.77 25.39 0.65
CA LYS A 100 -39.32 24.56 1.73
C LYS A 100 -40.48 23.73 1.20
N VAL A 101 -40.20 22.49 0.79
CA VAL A 101 -41.24 21.51 0.48
C VAL A 101 -41.91 21.16 1.79
N LYS A 102 -43.17 21.56 1.92
CA LYS A 102 -44.04 21.25 3.05
C LYS A 102 -44.35 19.76 2.99
N LEU A 103 -43.51 18.93 3.61
CA LEU A 103 -43.74 17.49 3.70
C LEU A 103 -45.04 17.25 4.47
N SER A 104 -46.04 16.68 3.79
CA SER A 104 -47.24 16.16 4.43
C SER A 104 -46.84 15.12 5.49
N PRO A 105 -47.55 15.08 6.64
CA PRO A 105 -47.25 14.14 7.71
C PRO A 105 -47.37 12.70 7.20
N ALA A 106 -46.27 11.95 7.29
CA ALA A 106 -46.23 10.56 6.87
C ALA A 106 -47.22 9.73 7.71
N PRO A 107 -48.00 8.82 7.08
CA PRO A 107 -48.90 7.93 7.80
C PRO A 107 -48.10 7.04 8.75
N LYS A 108 -48.60 6.88 9.99
CA LYS A 108 -48.05 5.93 10.96
C LYS A 108 -48.29 4.51 10.47
N VAL A 109 -47.28 3.91 9.86
CA VAL A 109 -47.28 2.48 9.52
C VAL A 109 -46.87 1.70 10.78
N GLU A 110 -47.80 0.96 11.37
CA GLU A 110 -47.47 -0.01 12.41
C GLU A 110 -46.89 -1.28 11.77
N LEU A 111 -45.57 -1.46 11.90
CA LEU A 111 -44.91 -2.71 11.52
C LEU A 111 -45.38 -3.86 12.40
N SER A 112 -45.68 -4.99 11.76
CA SER A 112 -45.97 -6.26 12.41
C SER A 112 -44.76 -6.77 13.22
N LYS A 113 -45.00 -7.66 14.20
CA LYS A 113 -43.92 -8.27 15.00
C LYS A 113 -42.87 -8.96 14.13
N SER A 114 -43.28 -9.58 13.03
CA SER A 114 -42.38 -10.28 12.10
C SER A 114 -41.44 -9.34 11.37
N GLU A 115 -41.93 -8.17 10.94
CA GLU A 115 -41.12 -7.15 10.27
C GLU A 115 -40.12 -6.52 11.25
N LYS A 116 -40.53 -6.24 12.50
CA LYS A 116 -39.62 -5.74 13.54
C LYS A 116 -38.46 -6.70 13.80
N GLN A 117 -38.73 -8.01 13.82
CA GLN A 117 -37.69 -9.02 14.02
C GLN A 117 -36.72 -9.07 12.83
N LEU A 118 -37.24 -9.02 11.59
CA LEU A 118 -36.43 -9.02 10.38
C LEU A 118 -35.52 -7.79 10.31
N VAL A 119 -36.05 -6.59 10.58
CA VAL A 119 -35.27 -5.35 10.62
C VAL A 119 -34.14 -5.47 11.63
N SER A 120 -34.40 -5.99 12.85
CA SER A 120 -33.36 -6.16 13.87
C SER A 120 -32.24 -7.11 13.44
N LYS A 121 -32.56 -8.17 12.68
CA LYS A 121 -31.58 -9.14 12.18
C LYS A 121 -30.73 -8.54 11.07
N VAL A 122 -31.35 -7.83 10.13
CA VAL A 122 -30.64 -7.11 9.06
C VAL A 122 -29.73 -6.02 9.65
N GLN A 123 -30.19 -5.29 10.66
CA GLN A 123 -29.37 -4.26 11.30
C GLN A 123 -28.13 -4.84 11.97
N LYS A 124 -28.26 -5.99 12.63
CA LYS A 124 -27.11 -6.72 13.21
C LYS A 124 -26.14 -7.23 12.15
N GLU A 125 -26.65 -7.78 11.04
CA GLU A 125 -25.84 -8.20 9.88
C GLU A 125 -25.08 -7.03 9.25
N VAL A 126 -25.75 -5.89 9.03
CA VAL A 126 -25.12 -4.68 8.48
C VAL A 126 -24.06 -4.12 9.42
N GLN A 127 -24.30 -4.12 10.74
CA GLN A 127 -23.28 -3.72 11.72
C GLN A 127 -22.08 -4.67 11.71
N LYS A 128 -22.32 -5.99 11.63
CA LYS A 128 -21.27 -6.99 11.56
C LYS A 128 -20.43 -6.84 10.28
N ASN A 129 -21.06 -6.69 9.13
CA ASN A 129 -20.40 -6.57 7.83
C ASN A 129 -19.75 -5.18 7.65
N GLY A 130 -20.32 -4.13 8.26
CA GLY A 130 -19.72 -2.79 8.28
C GLY A 130 -18.37 -2.76 9.00
N SER A 131 -18.21 -3.52 10.08
CA SER A 131 -16.93 -3.67 10.78
C SER A 131 -15.87 -4.37 9.93
N VAL A 132 -16.26 -5.33 9.09
CA VAL A 132 -15.35 -6.00 8.14
C VAL A 132 -14.87 -5.01 7.07
N ALA A 133 -15.80 -4.27 6.46
CA ALA A 133 -15.45 -3.27 5.44
C ALA A 133 -14.53 -2.16 6.00
N LYS A 134 -14.73 -1.75 7.25
CA LYS A 134 -13.83 -0.79 7.92
C LYS A 134 -12.43 -1.36 8.14
N GLN A 135 -12.32 -2.63 8.53
CA GLN A 135 -11.03 -3.28 8.80
C GLN A 135 -10.14 -3.37 7.56
N ASP A 136 -10.71 -3.54 6.37
CA ASP A 136 -9.97 -3.62 5.10
C ASP A 136 -9.37 -2.28 4.65
N THR A 137 -9.87 -1.16 5.15
CA THR A 137 -9.35 0.16 4.75
C THR A 137 -7.91 0.36 5.23
N GLY A 138 -7.60 -0.01 6.47
CA GLY A 138 -6.24 0.10 7.03
C GLY A 138 -5.22 -0.72 6.25
N HIS A 139 -5.58 -1.95 5.86
CA HIS A 139 -4.77 -2.80 5.01
C HIS A 139 -4.51 -2.15 3.64
N THR A 140 -5.57 -1.64 3.00
CA THR A 140 -5.49 -1.00 1.69
C THR A 140 -4.61 0.24 1.70
N TYR A 141 -4.81 1.14 2.67
CA TYR A 141 -4.01 2.35 2.83
C TYR A 141 -2.54 2.03 3.09
N LEU A 142 -2.27 1.13 4.03
CA LEU A 142 -0.91 0.72 4.33
C LEU A 142 -0.24 0.07 3.10
N GLY A 143 -0.95 -0.77 2.37
CA GLY A 143 -0.45 -1.38 1.13
C GLY A 143 -0.08 -0.35 0.05
N ASN A 144 -0.85 0.74 -0.07
CA ASN A 144 -0.51 1.85 -0.97
C ASN A 144 0.79 2.53 -0.54
N VAL A 145 0.93 2.88 0.74
CA VAL A 145 2.14 3.51 1.28
C VAL A 145 3.37 2.62 1.07
N LEU A 146 3.27 1.31 1.32
CA LEU A 146 4.39 0.38 1.13
C LEU A 146 4.79 0.28 -0.36
N ARG A 147 3.82 0.26 -1.29
CA ARG A 147 4.12 0.32 -2.72
C ARG A 147 4.81 1.63 -3.11
N SER A 148 4.37 2.75 -2.56
CA SER A 148 5.04 4.03 -2.78
C SER A 148 6.46 4.04 -2.20
N GLN A 149 6.70 3.40 -1.05
CA GLN A 149 8.05 3.25 -0.48
C GLN A 149 8.95 2.40 -1.40
N GLN A 150 8.43 1.30 -1.96
CA GLN A 150 9.15 0.49 -2.95
C GLN A 150 9.54 1.35 -4.16
N ALA A 151 8.60 2.11 -4.71
CA ALA A 151 8.86 3.01 -5.84
C ALA A 151 9.90 4.10 -5.50
N GLU A 152 9.77 4.74 -4.34
CA GLU A 152 10.71 5.76 -3.86
C GLU A 152 12.12 5.21 -3.71
N LYS A 153 12.28 3.98 -3.18
CA LYS A 153 13.58 3.29 -3.09
C LYS A 153 14.18 3.03 -4.47
N LEU A 154 13.36 2.62 -5.44
CA LEU A 154 13.81 2.38 -6.82
C LEU A 154 14.23 3.68 -7.54
N VAL A 155 13.53 4.78 -7.28
CA VAL A 155 13.81 6.08 -7.94
C VAL A 155 14.97 6.82 -7.28
N THR A 156 15.04 6.83 -5.95
CA THR A 156 15.97 7.69 -5.20
C THR A 156 17.11 6.93 -4.53
N GLY A 157 17.06 5.60 -4.51
CA GLY A 157 18.03 4.76 -3.81
C GLY A 157 17.81 4.65 -2.30
N ARG A 158 16.78 5.29 -1.73
CA ARG A 158 16.47 5.23 -0.28
C ARG A 158 14.97 5.25 0.00
N PHE A 159 14.57 4.75 1.17
CA PHE A 159 13.21 4.96 1.67
C PHE A 159 13.06 6.36 2.27
N THR A 160 11.82 6.83 2.44
CA THR A 160 11.54 8.18 2.96
C THR A 160 10.67 8.14 4.21
N THR A 161 10.89 9.06 5.15
CA THR A 161 10.03 9.28 6.31
C THR A 161 8.84 10.19 5.99
N ASN A 162 8.85 10.84 4.82
CA ASN A 162 7.84 11.83 4.46
C ASN A 162 6.65 11.17 3.74
N LEU A 163 5.59 10.86 4.49
CA LEU A 163 4.34 10.31 3.95
C LEU A 163 3.71 11.21 2.86
N GLN A 164 3.87 12.54 2.96
CA GLN A 164 3.29 13.47 1.98
C GLN A 164 3.99 13.37 0.62
N LYS A 165 5.24 12.90 0.59
CA LYS A 165 5.94 12.58 -0.66
C LYS A 165 5.42 11.29 -1.30
N LEU A 166 4.94 10.35 -0.48
CA LEU A 166 4.50 9.02 -0.91
C LEU A 166 3.04 8.98 -1.36
N GLU A 167 2.21 9.84 -0.77
CA GLU A 167 0.78 9.93 -1.05
C GLU A 167 0.39 11.41 -1.20
N SER A 168 0.72 12.01 -2.34
CA SER A 168 0.42 13.42 -2.59
C SER A 168 -1.08 13.74 -2.61
N ASP A 169 -1.93 12.72 -2.84
CA ASP A 169 -3.38 12.86 -3.00
C ASP A 169 -4.20 12.20 -1.89
N SER A 170 -3.57 11.50 -0.93
CA SER A 170 -4.30 10.84 0.17
C SER A 170 -4.36 11.75 1.40
N PRO A 171 -5.51 11.84 2.07
CA PRO A 171 -5.57 12.49 3.37
C PRO A 171 -4.66 11.72 4.34
N LYS A 172 -3.74 12.44 5.00
CA LYS A 172 -2.85 11.90 6.06
C LYS A 172 -3.62 11.19 7.19
N ASP A 173 -4.91 11.48 7.25
CA ASP A 173 -5.82 11.05 8.28
C ASP A 173 -7.03 10.39 7.61
N SER A 174 -6.90 9.11 7.29
CA SER A 174 -8.08 8.31 6.98
C SER A 174 -8.94 8.28 8.26
N GLY A 175 -10.25 8.49 8.16
CA GLY A 175 -11.10 8.72 9.35
C GLY A 175 -10.97 7.65 10.44
N GLU A 176 -10.56 6.43 10.07
CA GLU A 176 -10.46 5.26 10.93
C GLU A 176 -9.01 4.91 11.35
N PHE A 177 -7.99 5.32 10.57
CA PHE A 177 -6.58 4.99 10.82
C PHE A 177 -5.64 6.19 10.73
N GLN A 178 -4.68 6.23 11.64
CA GLN A 178 -3.53 7.13 11.59
C GLN A 178 -2.32 6.40 11.01
N LEU A 179 -1.71 6.98 9.97
CA LEU A 179 -0.48 6.46 9.39
C LEU A 179 0.75 7.07 10.07
N GLN A 180 1.71 6.22 10.41
CA GLN A 180 2.97 6.64 11.02
C GLN A 180 4.14 5.87 10.44
N VAL A 181 5.18 6.57 9.97
CA VAL A 181 6.46 5.94 9.62
C VAL A 181 7.25 5.76 10.91
N LEU A 182 7.48 4.49 11.29
CA LEU A 182 8.26 4.14 12.48
C LEU A 182 9.75 4.17 12.21
N GLU A 183 10.15 3.75 11.01
CA GLU A 183 11.54 3.71 10.57
C GLU A 183 11.63 3.85 9.06
N ALA A 184 12.61 4.61 8.54
CA ALA A 184 12.95 4.59 7.12
C ALA A 184 14.43 4.93 6.95
N ASN A 185 15.16 4.08 6.24
CA ASN A 185 16.58 4.27 5.92
C ASN A 185 16.88 3.71 4.52
N GLU A 186 18.13 3.36 4.22
CA GLU A 186 18.48 2.78 2.92
C GLU A 186 18.04 1.31 2.80
N ASN A 187 17.97 0.58 3.91
CA ASN A 187 17.78 -0.87 3.91
C ASN A 187 16.33 -1.27 4.14
N LYS A 188 15.54 -0.44 4.84
CA LYS A 188 14.13 -0.75 5.12
C LYS A 188 13.29 0.49 5.41
N ALA A 189 11.98 0.31 5.27
CA ALA A 189 10.94 1.19 5.77
C ALA A 189 9.94 0.39 6.60
N ILE A 190 9.51 0.94 7.73
CA ILE A 190 8.49 0.36 8.59
C ILE A 190 7.42 1.42 8.81
N VAL A 191 6.17 1.07 8.49
CA VAL A 191 5.02 1.97 8.56
C VAL A 191 3.91 1.27 9.34
N ALA A 192 3.28 1.98 10.26
CA ALA A 192 2.11 1.52 10.98
C ALA A 192 0.85 2.23 10.50
N ALA A 193 -0.25 1.47 10.40
CA ALA A 193 -1.61 1.99 10.33
C ALA A 193 -2.31 1.69 11.66
N ILE A 194 -2.40 2.72 12.50
CA ILE A 194 -2.89 2.63 13.87
C ILE A 194 -4.37 2.93 13.88
N ALA A 195 -5.18 1.99 14.38
CA ALA A 195 -6.62 2.19 14.51
C ALA A 195 -6.92 3.31 15.51
N LYS A 196 -7.82 4.22 15.16
CA LYS A 196 -8.28 5.32 16.04
C LYS A 196 -9.48 4.93 16.90
N GLN A 197 -10.22 3.91 16.49
CA GLN A 197 -11.44 3.46 17.14
C GLN A 197 -11.21 2.08 17.78
N ASN A 198 -11.90 1.84 18.89
CA ASN A 198 -11.94 0.53 19.51
C ASN A 198 -12.63 -0.50 18.60
N GLY A 199 -12.22 -1.77 18.71
CA GLY A 199 -12.82 -2.87 17.96
C GLY A 199 -12.31 -3.03 16.51
N ILE A 200 -11.26 -2.28 16.13
CA ILE A 200 -10.56 -2.42 14.85
C ILE A 200 -9.11 -2.86 15.09
N PHE A 201 -8.59 -3.70 14.20
CA PHE A 201 -7.20 -4.17 14.23
C PHE A 201 -6.24 -3.07 13.76
N SER A 202 -5.05 -3.00 14.35
CA SER A 202 -3.94 -2.18 13.85
C SER A 202 -3.02 -3.01 12.97
N TYR A 203 -2.29 -2.34 12.09
CA TYR A 203 -1.40 -2.97 11.13
C TYR A 203 0.00 -2.36 11.21
N THR A 204 1.02 -3.19 11.02
CA THR A 204 2.41 -2.77 10.82
C THR A 204 2.93 -3.43 9.55
N GLY A 205 3.42 -2.61 8.63
CA GLY A 205 3.98 -3.04 7.36
C GLY A 205 5.47 -2.74 7.30
N ALA A 206 6.19 -3.56 6.55
CA ALA A 206 7.60 -3.32 6.30
C ALA A 206 7.92 -3.50 4.81
N VAL A 207 8.88 -2.71 4.34
CA VAL A 207 9.56 -2.90 3.06
C VAL A 207 11.05 -3.07 3.35
N TYR A 208 11.66 -4.08 2.77
CA TYR A 208 13.11 -4.32 2.88
C TYR A 208 13.73 -4.27 1.49
N ALA A 209 14.85 -3.55 1.37
CA ALA A 209 15.69 -3.61 0.18
C ALA A 209 16.25 -5.02 0.01
N GLN A 210 16.42 -5.43 -1.25
CA GLN A 210 17.14 -6.65 -1.60
C GLN A 210 18.25 -6.30 -2.59
N ASP A 211 19.39 -6.96 -2.46
CA ASP A 211 20.52 -6.74 -3.35
C ASP A 211 20.15 -7.14 -4.78
N ALA A 212 20.36 -6.18 -5.70
CA ALA A 212 20.05 -6.33 -7.13
C ALA A 212 18.61 -6.76 -7.47
N SER A 213 17.66 -6.61 -6.54
CA SER A 213 16.28 -7.10 -6.69
C SER A 213 15.25 -6.06 -6.27
N ILE A 214 13.99 -6.29 -6.66
CA ILE A 214 12.88 -5.43 -6.24
C ILE A 214 12.70 -5.56 -4.72
N PRO A 215 12.55 -4.45 -3.96
CA PRO A 215 12.33 -4.51 -2.53
C PRO A 215 11.09 -5.35 -2.20
N VAL A 216 11.16 -6.19 -1.16
CA VAL A 216 10.02 -7.01 -0.71
C VAL A 216 9.23 -6.30 0.37
N SER A 217 7.92 -6.50 0.39
CA SER A 217 7.02 -5.92 1.38
C SER A 217 6.06 -6.94 1.95
N ALA A 218 5.62 -6.70 3.18
CA ALA A 218 4.57 -7.48 3.84
C ALA A 218 3.85 -6.63 4.87
N ILE A 219 2.61 -7.00 5.18
CA ILE A 219 1.77 -6.36 6.19
C ILE A 219 1.44 -7.38 7.28
N CYS A 220 1.58 -6.94 8.53
CA CYS A 220 1.24 -7.70 9.71
C CYS A 220 0.07 -7.04 10.41
N LYS A 221 -0.99 -7.81 10.66
CA LYS A 221 -2.19 -7.39 11.40
C LYS A 221 -2.09 -7.86 12.85
N SER A 222 -2.52 -7.04 13.81
CA SER A 222 -2.65 -7.48 15.20
C SER A 222 -3.61 -8.67 15.33
N ASN A 223 -3.34 -9.59 16.24
CA ASN A 223 -4.24 -10.72 16.49
C ASN A 223 -5.52 -10.29 17.22
N GLU A 224 -5.49 -9.15 17.91
CA GLU A 224 -6.61 -8.56 18.62
C GLU A 224 -6.82 -7.10 18.19
N PRO A 225 -8.05 -6.58 18.24
CA PRO A 225 -8.31 -5.17 18.01
C PRO A 225 -7.55 -4.29 19.01
N THR A 226 -6.79 -3.32 18.51
CA THR A 226 -5.93 -2.49 19.34
C THR A 226 -5.64 -1.16 18.66
N GLN A 227 -5.36 -0.13 19.46
CA GLN A 227 -4.88 1.18 19.01
C GLN A 227 -3.36 1.31 19.17
N THR A 228 -2.66 0.20 19.41
CA THR A 228 -1.20 0.15 19.47
C THR A 228 -0.69 -0.63 18.25
N PRO A 229 0.32 -0.13 17.53
CA PRO A 229 0.85 -0.85 16.39
C PRO A 229 1.43 -2.21 16.80
N PRO A 230 1.23 -3.27 16.00
CA PRO A 230 1.96 -4.51 16.13
C PRO A 230 3.49 -4.31 16.18
N GLY A 231 4.19 -5.26 16.79
CA GLY A 231 5.65 -5.30 16.75
C GLY A 231 6.20 -5.29 15.32
N THR A 232 7.44 -4.83 15.17
CA THR A 232 8.05 -4.61 13.85
C THR A 232 8.32 -5.92 13.10
N PRO A 233 7.88 -6.05 11.84
CA PRO A 233 8.17 -7.21 11.01
C PRO A 233 9.67 -7.29 10.69
N LYS A 234 10.22 -8.52 10.63
CA LYS A 234 11.64 -8.78 10.36
C LYS A 234 11.84 -9.59 9.09
N LEU A 235 12.85 -9.24 8.30
CA LEU A 235 13.27 -10.05 7.17
C LEU A 235 14.03 -11.30 7.67
N THR A 236 13.53 -12.48 7.32
CA THR A 236 14.17 -13.78 7.58
C THR A 236 14.35 -14.50 6.25
N GLY A 237 15.61 -14.62 5.80
CA GLY A 237 15.90 -15.07 4.44
C GLY A 237 15.33 -14.10 3.41
N SER A 238 14.46 -14.59 2.53
CA SER A 238 13.77 -13.80 1.49
C SER A 238 12.35 -13.38 1.89
N THR A 239 11.90 -13.71 3.11
CA THR A 239 10.52 -13.51 3.55
C THR A 239 10.43 -12.61 4.77
N ILE A 240 9.37 -11.80 4.86
CA ILE A 240 9.12 -10.94 6.02
C ILE A 240 8.22 -11.70 7.00
N VAL A 241 8.66 -11.79 8.25
CA VAL A 241 7.98 -12.49 9.34
C VAL A 241 7.43 -11.47 10.33
N CYS A 242 6.17 -11.64 10.71
CA CYS A 242 5.49 -10.80 11.69
C CYS A 242 5.99 -11.06 13.12
N ALA A 243 5.96 -10.02 13.95
CA ALA A 243 6.28 -10.15 15.36
C ALA A 243 5.20 -10.95 16.11
N GLN A 244 5.53 -11.45 17.30
CA GLN A 244 4.56 -12.12 18.16
C GLN A 244 3.34 -11.23 18.43
N GLY A 245 2.15 -11.83 18.43
CA GLY A 245 0.88 -11.10 18.57
C GLY A 245 0.35 -10.50 17.27
N SER A 246 0.97 -10.83 16.14
CA SER A 246 0.50 -10.41 14.81
C SER A 246 0.63 -11.52 13.76
N THR A 247 -0.17 -11.42 12.70
CA THR A 247 -0.24 -12.38 11.59
C THR A 247 -0.08 -11.67 10.26
N VAL A 248 0.55 -12.35 9.29
CA VAL A 248 0.70 -11.78 7.95
C VAL A 248 -0.64 -11.72 7.26
N VAL A 249 -0.87 -10.65 6.50
CA VAL A 249 -2.04 -10.47 5.65
C VAL A 249 -1.55 -10.28 4.22
N GLU A 250 -2.12 -11.07 3.31
CA GLU A 250 -1.87 -10.97 1.87
C GLU A 250 -2.80 -9.95 1.18
#